data_AF-A0A660Z7Y6-F1
#
_entry.id   AF-A0A660Z7Y6-F1
#
_cell.length_a   1.000
_cell.length_b   1.000
_cell.length_c   1.000
_cell.angle_alpha   90.00
_cell.angle_beta   90.00
_cell.angle_gamma   90.00
#
_symmetry.space_group_name_H-M   'P 1'
#
loop_
_entity.id
_entity.type
_entity.pdbx_description
1 polymer ?
#
loop_
_entity_poly.entity_id
_entity_poly.type
_entity_poly.pdbx_seq_one_letter_code
_entity_poly.pdbx_strand_id
1 'polypeptide(L)' 'MDEKTRIKKDILMFKENLEQIKNKKLTKSQNKTLELAKQYYEDSKYYLDKKDFFTAFGCINYAHGLLDSIIKF' A
#
# COMPACT_ATOMS: atom_id res chain seq x y z
N MET A 1 -2.23 20.31 -2.40
CA MET A 1 -1.23 19.23 -2.36
C MET A 1 -1.13 18.69 -3.79
N ASP A 2 0.06 18.68 -4.38
CA ASP A 2 0.26 18.09 -5.71
C ASP A 2 0.24 16.56 -5.65
N GLU A 3 0.05 15.93 -6.81
CA GLU A 3 -0.10 14.47 -6.97
C GLU A 3 1.09 13.72 -6.37
N LYS A 4 2.32 14.16 -6.67
CA LYS A 4 3.55 13.55 -6.16
C LYS A 4 3.63 13.62 -4.64
N THR A 5 3.33 14.77 -4.05
CA THR A 5 3.33 14.93 -2.59
C THR A 5 2.26 14.05 -1.94
N ARG A 6 1.08 13.93 -2.55
CA ARG A 6 0.01 13.04 -2.07
C ARG A 6 0.44 11.57 -2.08
N ILE A 7 0.95 11.08 -3.21
CA ILE A 7 1.40 9.69 -3.36
C ILE A 7 2.51 9.35 -2.34
N LYS A 8 3.49 10.24 -2.16
CA LYS A 8 4.56 10.06 -1.16
C LYS A 8 4.02 9.92 0.25
N LYS A 9 3.03 10.74 0.61
CA LYS A 9 2.36 10.65 1.92
C LYS A 9 1.64 9.32 2.07
N ASP A 10 0.91 8.87 1.05
CA ASP A 10 0.19 7.60 1.09
C ASP A 10 1.14 6.38 1.16
N ILE A 11 2.29 6.43 0.48
CA ILE A 11 3.37 5.44 0.58
C ILE A 11 3.94 5.38 2.00
N LEU A 12 4.18 6.53 2.63
CA LEU A 12 4.66 6.58 4.02
C LEU A 12 3.63 5.98 4.98
N MET A 13 2.37 6.38 4.85
CA MET A 13 1.26 5.88 5.67
C MET A 13 1.09 4.37 5.52
N PHE A 14 1.24 3.82 4.31
CA PHE A 14 1.18 2.37 4.10
C PHE A 14 2.28 1.63 4.87
N LYS A 15 3.51 2.17 4.82
CA LYS A 15 4.65 1.60 5.56
C LYS A 15 4.42 1.61 7.08
N GLU A 16 3.86 2.69 7.62
CA GLU A 16 3.52 2.79 9.04
C GLU A 16 2.45 1.77 9.44
N ASN A 17 1.41 1.60 8.61
CA ASN A 17 0.36 0.61 8.84
C ASN A 17 0.90 -0.84 8.78
N LEU A 18 1.88 -1.12 7.91
CA LEU A 18 2.55 -2.42 7.86
C LEU A 18 3.25 -2.78 9.18
N GLU A 19 3.91 -1.82 9.83
CA GLU A 19 4.57 -2.09 11.12
C GLU A 19 3.54 -2.39 12.22
N GLN A 20 2.37 -1.75 12.20
CA GLN A 20 1.29 -2.01 13.17
C GLN A 20 0.74 -3.43 13.08
N ILE A 21 0.74 -4.04 11.89
CA ILE A 21 0.20 -5.40 11.69
C ILE A 21 1.24 -6.51 11.78
N LYS A 22 2.53 -6.18 11.86
CA LYS A 22 3.64 -7.15 11.87
C LYS A 22 3.52 -8.18 12.98
N ASN A 23 2.91 -7.80 14.10
CA ASN A 23 2.71 -8.65 15.27
C ASN A 23 1.31 -9.30 15.32
N LYS A 24 0.42 -9.03 14.36
CA LYS A 24 -0.89 -9.68 14.30
C LYS A 24 -0.78 -11.10 13.74
N LYS A 25 -1.52 -12.04 14.32
CA LYS A 25 -1.63 -13.40 13.80
C LYS A 25 -2.60 -13.42 12.63
N LEU A 26 -2.07 -13.48 11.41
CA LEU A 26 -2.86 -13.51 10.17
C LEU A 26 -3.14 -14.95 9.72
N THR A 27 -4.32 -15.17 9.17
CA THR A 27 -4.66 -16.41 8.46
C THR A 27 -3.85 -16.55 7.17
N LYS A 28 -3.81 -17.76 6.58
CA LYS A 28 -3.16 -17.99 5.28
C LYS A 28 -3.74 -17.09 4.18
N SER A 29 -5.05 -16.85 4.19
CA SER A 29 -5.71 -15.96 3.22
C SER A 29 -5.26 -14.51 3.41
N GLN A 30 -5.29 -14.00 4.64
CA GLN A 30 -4.82 -12.65 4.96
C GLN A 30 -3.34 -12.44 4.64
N ASN A 31 -2.49 -13.45 4.82
CA ASN A 31 -1.08 -13.38 4.42
C ASN A 31 -0.92 -13.21 2.90
N LYS A 32 -1.72 -13.89 2.08
CA LYS A 32 -1.71 -13.69 0.62
C LYS A 32 -2.19 -12.29 0.24
N THR A 33 -3.25 -11.80 0.88
CA THR A 33 -3.75 -10.44 0.67
C THR A 33 -2.71 -9.40 1.06
N LEU A 34 -1.99 -9.62 2.17
CA LEU A 34 -0.90 -8.76 2.62
C LEU A 34 0.27 -8.74 1.63
N GLU A 35 0.64 -9.91 1.10
CA GLU A 35 1.66 -10.03 0.08
C GLU A 35 1.29 -9.25 -1.18
N LEU A 36 0.04 -9.38 -1.65
CA LEU A 36 -0.47 -8.61 -2.78
C LEU A 36 -0.47 -7.10 -2.51
N ALA A 37 -0.86 -6.68 -1.30
CA ALA A 37 -0.82 -5.27 -0.90
C ALA A 37 0.62 -4.72 -0.95
N LYS A 38 1.61 -5.51 -0.53
CA LYS A 38 3.03 -5.14 -0.60
C LYS A 38 3.53 -5.05 -2.06
N GLN A 39 3.08 -5.93 -2.95
CA GLN A 39 3.41 -5.85 -4.38
C GLN A 39 2.92 -4.53 -4.99
N TYR A 40 1.66 -4.16 -4.77
CA TYR A 40 1.10 -2.88 -5.24
C TYR A 40 1.76 -1.66 -4.59
N TYR A 41 2.23 -1.78 -3.34
CA TYR A 41 3.04 -0.75 -2.70
C TYR A 41 4.40 -0.54 -3.39
N GLU A 42 5.08 -1.61 -3.80
CA GLU A 42 6.32 -1.50 -4.59
C GLU A 42 6.03 -0.97 -6.01
N ASP A 43 4.94 -1.40 -6.65
CA ASP A 43 4.52 -0.87 -7.95
C ASP A 43 4.27 0.64 -7.89
N SER A 44 3.64 1.13 -6.81
CA SER A 44 3.42 2.56 -6.63
C SER A 44 4.74 3.35 -6.59
N LYS A 45 5.77 2.83 -5.90
CA LYS A 45 7.10 3.46 -5.91
C LYS A 45 7.73 3.43 -7.29
N TYR A 46 7.60 2.31 -8.01
CA TYR A 46 8.13 2.15 -9.36
C TYR A 46 7.51 3.18 -10.32
N TYR A 47 6.19 3.30 -10.36
CA TYR A 47 5.51 4.27 -11.23
C TYR A 47 5.74 5.72 -10.78
N LEU A 48 5.89 5.97 -9.48
CA LEU A 48 6.25 7.29 -8.96
C LEU A 48 7.63 7.74 -9.45
N ASP A 49 8.62 6.84 -9.46
CA ASP A 49 9.97 7.11 -10.00
C ASP A 49 9.93 7.41 -11.51
N LYS A 50 9.08 6.69 -12.25
CA LYS A 50 8.82 6.95 -13.69
C LYS A 50 8.01 8.21 -13.98
N LYS A 51 7.58 8.96 -12.94
CA LYS A 51 6.67 10.12 -13.04
C LYS A 51 5.29 9.78 -13.63
N ASP A 52 4.89 8.51 -13.60
CA ASP A 52 3.53 8.09 -13.91
C ASP A 52 2.68 8.17 -12.64
N PHE A 53 2.18 9.38 -12.34
CA PHE A 53 1.47 9.65 -11.10
C PHE A 53 0.09 9.00 -11.04
N PHE A 54 -0.59 8.85 -12.18
CA PHE A 54 -1.92 8.23 -12.22
C PHE A 54 -1.83 6.75 -11.84
N THR A 55 -0.91 6.01 -12.47
CA THR A 55 -0.70 4.60 -12.15
C THR A 55 -0.17 4.43 -10.72
N ALA A 56 0.79 5.26 -10.30
CA ALA A 56 1.31 5.23 -8.93
C ALA A 56 0.24 5.47 -7.86
N PHE A 57 -0.68 6.41 -8.12
CA PHE A 57 -1.81 6.70 -7.24
C PHE A 57 -2.82 5.55 -7.19
N GLY A 58 -3.12 4.93 -8.34
CA GLY A 58 -3.95 3.72 -8.40
C GLY A 58 -3.37 2.58 -7.58
N CYS A 59 -2.07 2.32 -7.75
CA CYS A 59 -1.37 1.26 -7.03
C CYS A 59 -1.41 1.45 -5.51
N ILE A 60 -1.11 2.65 -5.00
CA ILE A 60 -1.09 2.87 -3.54
C ILE A 60 -2.49 2.82 -2.92
N ASN A 61 -3.53 3.29 -3.63
CA ASN A 61 -4.90 3.19 -3.15
C ASN A 61 -5.38 1.74 -3.09
N TYR A 62 -5.02 0.93 -4.09
CA TYR A 62 -5.35 -0.49 -4.09
C TYR A 62 -4.62 -1.24 -2.97
N ALA A 63 -3.33 -0.93 -2.75
CA ALA A 63 -2.58 -1.46 -1.62
C ALA A 63 -3.25 -1.14 -0.28
N HIS A 64 -3.65 0.12 -0.05
CA HIS A 64 -4.40 0.53 1.15
C HIS A 64 -5.74 -0.20 1.27
N GLY A 65 -6.51 -0.35 0.20
CA GLY A 65 -7.77 -1.10 0.23
C GLY A 65 -7.59 -2.56 0.64
N LEU A 66 -6.55 -3.23 0.12
CA LEU A 66 -6.20 -4.59 0.52
C LEU A 66 -5.77 -4.65 2.00
N LEU A 67 -4.95 -3.71 2.45
CA LEU A 67 -4.49 -3.67 3.84
C LEU A 67 -5.63 -3.38 4.82
N ASP A 68 -6.52 -2.45 4.49
CA ASP A 68 -7.70 -2.12 5.29
C ASP A 68 -8.65 -3.32 5.38
N SER A 69 -8.75 -4.15 4.33
CA SER A 69 -9.53 -5.40 4.37
C SER A 69 -9.00 -6.42 5.40
N ILE A 70 -7.74 -6.28 5.82
CA ILE A 70 -7.11 -7.14 6.85
C ILE A 70 -7.20 -6.51 8.25
N ILE A 71 -7.15 -5.18 8.35
CA ILE A 71 -7.05 -4.45 9.64
C ILE A 71 -8.41 -4.11 10.23
N LYS A 72 -9.38 -3.71 9.39
CA LYS A 72 -10.67 -3.14 9.81
C LYS A 72 -11.84 -4.13 9.74
N PHE A 73 -11.57 -5.40 9.45
CA PHE A 73 -12.51 -6.52 9.63
C PHE A 73 -12.13 -7.34 10.86
#